data_AF-A0A2V8PHF5-F1
#
_entry.id   AF-A0A2V8PHF5-F1
#
_cell.length_a   1.000
_cell.length_b   1.000
_cell.length_c   1.000
_cell.angle_alpha   90.00
_cell.angle_beta   90.00
_cell.angle_gamma   90.00
#
_symmetry.space_group_name_H-M   'P 1'
#
loop_
_entity.id
_entity.type
_entity.pdbx_description
1 polymer ?
#
loop_
_entity_poly.entity_id
_entity_poly.type
_entity_poly.pdbx_seq_one_letter_code
_entity_poly.pdbx_strand_id
1 'polypeptide(L)'
;MRSRALAIIFCLVGVCFAASAQEGVNRQLIVPLTEGGFVAFQSETAWADARKAGAQFQRVPPILRAEAQLDENHLIHRVLVNAAGRFAFGYDLSVSSDLASKQFKITVLPLDRSFEKKLQAADPDHLTDVIPTFPMSAAPQTLDDGDAFSLDLLINQNAGVKIIDVVRVTFDKTRLRDFPKSLPRDFTLDAIELSIKDYRLLLNGNVVAVGKSTHPIAGALVWFYVQDRGRFIFSLTPREGYEFQKVGIVDGNRIEFTMGEDRYEWLSASPILSGGGTWNLWVLHDPKYSPLFGVDKSPDTGKSVLQKVDEAVAKANASVNIPTQSGRSIVAPGKRTTDTQKAEAPKPPRVMMGSADRIENLWPRN
;
A
#
# COMPACT_ATOMS: atom_id res chain seq x y z
N MET A 1 77.35 25.24 26.00
CA MET A 1 76.50 25.43 24.81
C MET A 1 76.28 24.07 24.16
N ARG A 2 75.09 23.48 24.33
CA ARG A 2 74.68 22.20 23.70
C ARG A 2 73.35 22.48 22.99
N SER A 3 73.32 22.35 21.68
CA SER A 3 72.17 22.68 20.84
C SER A 3 71.14 21.56 20.85
N ARG A 4 69.87 21.98 20.94
CA ARG A 4 68.67 21.14 20.98
C ARG A 4 68.41 20.55 19.59
N ALA A 5 68.27 19.23 19.50
CA ALA A 5 67.70 18.56 18.34
C ALA A 5 66.17 18.63 18.45
N LEU A 6 65.53 19.26 17.47
CA LEU A 6 64.09 19.45 17.40
C LEU A 6 63.54 18.45 16.38
N ALA A 7 62.75 17.50 16.87
CA ALA A 7 62.07 16.49 16.07
C ALA A 7 60.93 17.15 15.29
N ILE A 8 60.93 17.02 13.96
CA ILE A 8 59.79 17.33 13.11
C ILE A 8 59.16 15.99 12.72
N ILE A 9 58.06 15.65 13.40
CA ILE A 9 57.18 14.55 13.02
C ILE A 9 56.23 15.10 11.95
N PHE A 10 56.45 14.68 10.71
CA PHE A 10 55.56 14.97 9.58
C PHE A 10 54.37 13.99 9.66
N CYS A 11 53.27 14.40 10.31
CA CYS A 11 52.02 13.67 10.27
C CYS A 11 51.35 13.87 8.89
N LEU A 12 51.62 12.93 7.98
CA LEU A 12 50.87 12.72 6.75
C LEU A 12 49.45 12.23 7.13
N VAL A 13 48.52 13.17 7.31
CA VAL A 13 47.09 12.85 7.37
C VAL A 13 46.63 12.57 5.94
N GLY A 14 46.74 11.29 5.54
CA GLY A 14 46.04 10.79 4.36
C GLY A 14 44.54 10.83 4.64
N VAL A 15 43.84 11.75 4.00
CA VAL A 15 42.37 11.76 3.94
C VAL A 15 41.97 10.51 3.14
N CYS A 16 41.65 9.43 3.84
CA CYS A 16 41.03 8.25 3.23
C CYS A 16 39.63 8.65 2.77
N PHE A 17 39.49 8.96 1.48
CA PHE A 17 38.19 8.95 0.81
C PHE A 17 37.69 7.50 0.83
N ALA A 18 36.91 7.14 1.85
CA ALA A 18 36.13 5.93 1.83
C ALA A 18 34.98 6.14 0.83
N ALA A 19 35.30 6.10 -0.46
CA ALA A 19 34.31 5.92 -1.51
C ALA A 19 33.75 4.52 -1.33
N SER A 20 32.66 4.38 -0.56
CA SER A 20 31.90 3.15 -0.55
C SER A 20 31.18 3.08 -1.90
N ALA A 21 31.83 2.49 -2.89
CA ALA A 21 31.17 2.03 -4.11
C ALA A 21 30.22 0.90 -3.73
N GLN A 22 29.02 1.26 -3.26
CA GLN A 22 27.98 0.31 -2.93
C GLN A 22 27.18 0.02 -4.20
N GLU A 23 27.60 -1.02 -4.90
CA GLU A 23 26.94 -1.51 -6.11
C GLU A 23 25.78 -2.44 -5.71
N GLY A 24 24.54 -2.11 -6.12
CA GLY A 24 23.39 -2.99 -5.92
C GLY A 24 22.04 -2.28 -5.77
N VAL A 25 21.34 -2.16 -6.91
CA VAL A 25 19.89 -2.00 -7.15
C VAL A 25 19.03 -1.57 -5.94
N ASN A 26 18.49 -0.34 -6.00
CA ASN A 26 17.49 0.24 -5.09
C ASN A 26 17.91 0.41 -3.63
N ARG A 27 19.20 0.66 -3.36
CA ARG A 27 19.59 1.08 -2.02
C ARG A 27 19.36 2.58 -1.84
N GLN A 28 18.35 2.87 -1.03
CA GLN A 28 18.16 4.16 -0.38
C GLN A 28 19.49 4.63 0.22
N LEU A 29 19.87 5.86 -0.09
CA LEU A 29 21.06 6.46 0.49
C LEU A 29 20.66 7.23 1.75
N ILE A 30 21.30 6.92 2.87
CA ILE A 30 21.00 7.53 4.17
C ILE A 30 22.23 8.32 4.63
N VAL A 31 22.03 9.61 4.90
CA VAL A 31 23.05 10.54 5.38
C VAL A 31 22.69 10.95 6.82
N PRO A 32 23.52 10.62 7.82
CA PRO A 32 23.33 11.09 9.20
C PRO A 32 23.67 12.58 9.30
N LEU A 33 22.91 13.34 10.09
CA LEU A 33 23.18 14.76 10.35
C LEU A 33 24.00 14.94 11.63
N THR A 34 24.77 16.03 11.71
CA THR A 34 25.62 16.37 12.86
C THR A 34 24.82 16.75 14.10
N GLU A 35 23.72 17.46 13.94
CA GLU A 35 22.81 17.89 15.01
C GLU A 35 21.79 16.81 15.43
N GLY A 36 21.83 15.65 14.78
CA GLY A 36 20.91 14.55 15.00
C GLY A 36 19.92 14.34 13.86
N GLY A 37 19.40 13.11 13.77
CA GLY A 37 18.52 12.70 12.68
C GLY A 37 19.24 12.29 11.40
N PHE A 38 18.45 12.01 10.38
CA PHE A 38 18.86 11.34 9.17
C PHE A 38 18.09 11.88 7.98
N VAL A 39 18.80 12.07 6.88
CA VAL A 39 18.22 12.36 5.56
C VAL A 39 18.34 11.10 4.72
N ALA A 40 17.29 10.76 3.99
CA ALA A 40 17.34 9.67 3.04
C ALA A 40 16.87 10.08 1.65
N PHE A 41 17.57 9.57 0.65
CA PHE A 41 17.32 9.84 -0.76
C PHE A 41 16.86 8.57 -1.47
N GLN A 42 15.85 8.72 -2.32
CA GLN A 42 15.37 7.70 -3.22
C GLN A 42 15.07 8.30 -4.58
N SER A 43 15.90 7.96 -5.57
CA SER A 43 15.72 8.43 -6.93
C SER A 43 14.82 7.48 -7.70
N GLU A 44 13.78 8.03 -8.30
CA GLU A 44 12.76 7.31 -9.05
C GLU A 44 12.62 7.88 -10.45
N THR A 45 12.23 7.01 -11.39
CA THR A 45 11.87 7.42 -12.75
C THR A 45 10.35 7.40 -12.85
N ALA A 46 9.75 8.57 -13.05
CA ALA A 46 8.31 8.75 -13.24
C ALA A 46 8.02 9.12 -14.70
N TRP A 47 6.84 8.78 -15.20
CA TRP A 47 6.36 9.25 -16.51
C TRP A 47 5.55 10.52 -16.31
N ALA A 48 5.83 11.55 -17.12
CA ALA A 48 5.15 12.84 -17.08
C ALA A 48 3.64 12.73 -17.40
N ASP A 49 3.24 11.72 -18.18
CA ASP A 49 1.85 11.40 -18.51
C ASP A 49 1.49 10.01 -17.93
N ALA A 50 1.05 9.97 -16.67
CA ALA A 50 0.64 8.71 -16.02
C ALA A 50 -0.51 8.00 -16.76
N ARG A 51 -1.30 8.72 -17.56
CA ARG A 51 -2.41 8.19 -18.37
C ARG A 51 -1.98 7.39 -19.60
N LYS A 52 -0.76 7.59 -20.11
CA LYS A 52 -0.22 6.86 -21.28
C LYS A 52 0.59 5.62 -20.89
N ALA A 53 0.95 5.49 -19.62
CA ALA A 53 1.70 4.35 -19.13
C ALA A 53 0.76 3.15 -18.90
N GLY A 54 0.56 2.33 -19.94
CA GLY A 54 -0.14 1.04 -19.83
C GLY A 54 0.52 0.09 -18.82
N ALA A 55 -0.24 -0.91 -18.35
CA ALA A 55 0.12 -1.83 -17.27
C ALA A 55 1.38 -2.72 -17.50
N GLN A 56 2.05 -2.60 -18.65
CA GLN A 56 3.16 -3.45 -19.07
C GLN A 56 4.56 -2.84 -18.86
N PHE A 57 4.68 -1.57 -18.46
CA PHE A 57 5.99 -0.94 -18.26
C PHE A 57 6.55 -1.24 -16.87
N GLN A 58 6.97 -2.50 -16.70
CA GLN A 58 7.77 -2.96 -15.58
C GLN A 58 9.05 -2.13 -15.50
N ARG A 59 9.21 -1.43 -14.37
CA ARG A 59 10.46 -0.90 -13.79
C ARG A 59 11.62 -0.83 -14.79
N VAL A 60 11.70 0.28 -15.52
CA VAL A 60 12.93 0.62 -16.24
C VAL A 60 14.06 0.59 -15.19
N PRO A 61 15.15 -0.16 -15.40
CA PRO A 61 16.28 -0.18 -14.47
C PRO A 61 16.70 1.27 -14.18
N PRO A 62 17.10 1.60 -12.95
CA PRO A 62 17.58 2.94 -12.65
C PRO A 62 18.74 3.26 -13.59
N ILE A 63 18.49 4.16 -14.54
CA ILE A 63 19.45 4.56 -15.58
C ILE A 63 20.62 5.33 -14.93
N LEU A 64 20.37 5.89 -13.74
CA LEU A 64 21.31 6.70 -12.99
C LEU A 64 21.66 6.01 -11.67
N ARG A 65 22.96 5.97 -11.38
CA ARG A 65 23.52 5.75 -10.05
C ARG A 65 23.50 7.08 -9.31
N ALA A 66 23.17 7.08 -8.03
CA ALA A 66 23.07 8.31 -7.25
C ALA A 66 23.91 8.22 -5.98
N GLU A 67 24.68 9.27 -5.71
CA GLU A 67 25.62 9.36 -4.59
C GLU A 67 25.32 10.61 -3.77
N ALA A 68 25.63 10.58 -2.48
CA ALA A 68 25.54 11.76 -1.63
C ALA A 68 26.62 11.75 -0.56
N GLN A 69 27.14 12.94 -0.27
CA GLN A 69 28.24 13.16 0.66
C GLN A 69 27.93 14.37 1.54
N LEU A 70 28.09 14.23 2.85
CA LEU A 70 28.04 15.35 3.78
C LEU A 70 29.44 15.98 3.89
N ASP A 71 29.51 17.31 3.80
CA ASP A 71 30.75 18.07 3.95
C ASP A 71 30.92 18.69 5.35
N GLU A 72 32.02 19.42 5.53
CA GLU A 72 32.37 20.10 6.78
C GLU A 72 31.44 21.28 7.10
N ASN A 73 30.78 21.85 6.08
CA ASN A 73 29.80 22.95 6.23
C ASN A 73 28.38 22.43 6.47
N HIS A 74 28.22 21.12 6.70
CA HIS A 74 26.93 20.47 6.87
C HIS A 74 26.03 20.55 5.62
N LEU A 75 26.63 20.69 4.44
CA LEU A 75 25.94 20.55 3.17
C LEU A 75 26.00 19.10 2.70
N ILE A 76 24.86 18.58 2.26
CA ILE A 76 24.79 17.28 1.61
C ILE A 76 24.88 17.51 0.10
N HIS A 77 25.99 17.14 -0.50
CA HIS A 77 26.17 17.12 -1.94
C HIS A 77 25.51 15.87 -2.52
N ARG A 78 24.56 16.02 -3.43
CA ARG A 78 23.88 14.91 -4.13
C ARG A 78 24.25 14.95 -5.61
N VAL A 79 24.75 13.85 -6.14
CA VAL A 79 25.09 13.72 -7.58
C VAL A 79 24.49 12.47 -8.18
N LEU A 80 24.04 12.59 -9.43
CA LEU A 80 23.52 11.50 -10.24
C LEU A 80 24.48 11.26 -11.40
N VAL A 81 24.82 10.00 -11.63
CA VAL A 81 25.81 9.53 -12.60
C VAL A 81 25.13 8.53 -13.52
N ASN A 82 25.31 8.67 -14.83
CA ASN A 82 24.72 7.76 -15.80
C ASN A 82 25.50 6.43 -15.91
N ALA A 83 24.98 5.49 -16.69
CA ALA A 83 25.62 4.19 -16.92
C ALA A 83 27.04 4.27 -17.52
N ALA A 84 27.40 5.39 -18.14
CA ALA A 84 28.74 5.63 -18.69
C ALA A 84 29.69 6.32 -17.68
N GLY A 85 29.29 6.47 -16.42
CA GLY A 85 30.10 7.13 -15.39
C GLY A 85 30.06 8.66 -15.44
N ARG A 86 29.28 9.27 -16.33
CA ARG A 86 29.22 10.74 -16.45
C ARG A 86 28.17 11.34 -15.54
N PHE A 87 28.49 12.49 -14.94
CA PHE A 87 27.54 13.26 -14.14
C PHE A 87 26.35 13.73 -14.99
N ALA A 88 25.15 13.36 -14.58
CA ALA A 88 23.90 13.72 -15.23
C ALA A 88 23.25 14.95 -14.58
N PHE A 89 23.32 15.06 -13.25
CA PHE A 89 22.78 16.18 -12.48
C PHE A 89 23.39 16.18 -11.07
N GLY A 90 23.50 17.35 -10.43
CA GLY A 90 23.87 17.46 -9.03
C GLY A 90 23.22 18.65 -8.33
N TYR A 91 23.08 18.59 -7.01
CA TYR A 91 22.57 19.68 -6.19
C TYR A 91 23.04 19.53 -4.74
N ASP A 92 22.91 20.60 -3.97
CA ASP A 92 23.24 20.59 -2.54
C ASP A 92 21.97 20.71 -1.69
N LEU A 93 22.02 20.09 -0.51
CA LEU A 93 20.98 20.19 0.50
C LEU A 93 21.56 20.74 1.79
N SER A 94 21.08 21.89 2.23
CA SER A 94 21.32 22.41 3.57
C SER A 94 20.20 21.93 4.49
N VAL A 95 20.56 21.21 5.55
CA VAL A 95 19.60 20.65 6.51
C VAL A 95 20.04 20.98 7.92
N SER A 96 19.19 21.68 8.67
CA SER A 96 19.33 21.86 10.12
C SER A 96 18.19 21.17 10.83
N SER A 97 18.47 20.53 11.96
CA SER A 97 17.48 19.75 12.71
C SER A 97 17.25 20.35 14.09
N ASP A 98 15.99 20.50 14.49
CA ASP A 98 15.63 20.91 15.83
C ASP A 98 14.99 19.74 16.59
N LEU A 99 15.75 19.17 17.51
CA LEU A 99 15.34 18.05 18.35
C LEU A 99 14.18 18.39 19.29
N ALA A 100 14.06 19.66 19.70
CA ALA A 100 13.03 20.09 20.65
C ALA A 100 11.65 20.17 19.98
N SER A 101 11.60 20.75 18.78
CA SER A 101 10.37 20.80 17.98
C SER A 101 10.12 19.55 17.13
N LYS A 102 11.13 18.68 16.99
CA LYS A 102 11.15 17.54 16.05
C LYS A 102 10.92 17.97 14.61
N GLN A 103 11.51 19.09 14.21
CA GLN A 103 11.41 19.64 12.87
C GLN A 103 12.76 19.71 12.17
N PHE A 104 12.71 19.70 10.85
CA PHE A 104 13.85 19.90 9.96
C PHE A 104 13.60 21.13 9.11
N LYS A 105 14.61 21.99 9.00
CA LYS A 105 14.61 23.09 8.04
C LYS A 105 15.54 22.74 6.89
N ILE A 106 14.99 22.74 5.68
CA ILE A 106 15.65 22.22 4.48
C ILE A 106 15.70 23.30 3.42
N THR A 107 16.84 23.47 2.77
CA THR A 107 17.01 24.34 1.61
C THR A 107 17.73 23.59 0.50
N VAL A 108 17.15 23.59 -0.69
CA VAL A 108 17.77 23.01 -1.90
C VAL A 108 18.57 24.10 -2.60
N LEU A 109 19.81 23.79 -2.95
CA LEU A 109 20.78 24.71 -3.48
C LEU A 109 21.35 24.17 -4.81
N PRO A 110 21.81 25.04 -5.72
CA PRO A 110 22.71 24.62 -6.79
C PRO A 110 23.94 23.91 -6.23
N LEU A 111 24.50 22.98 -6.99
CA LEU A 111 25.71 22.24 -6.63
C LEU A 111 26.86 23.22 -6.39
N ASP A 112 27.53 23.09 -5.24
CA ASP A 112 28.66 23.93 -4.89
C ASP A 112 29.81 23.81 -5.93
N ARG A 113 30.32 24.96 -6.35
CA ARG A 113 31.37 25.04 -7.38
C ARG A 113 32.71 24.50 -6.90
N SER A 114 33.00 24.57 -5.60
CA SER A 114 34.24 24.01 -5.06
C SER A 114 34.17 22.49 -5.04
N PHE A 115 33.01 21.92 -4.72
CA PHE A 115 32.74 20.49 -4.77
C PHE A 115 32.76 19.95 -6.22
N GLU A 116 32.11 20.65 -7.16
CA GLU A 116 32.16 20.30 -8.60
C GLU A 116 33.61 20.19 -9.11
N LYS A 117 34.47 21.16 -8.78
CA LYS A 117 35.89 21.13 -9.16
C LYS A 117 36.65 19.95 -8.54
N LYS A 118 36.31 19.56 -7.30
CA LYS A 118 36.91 18.39 -6.65
C LYS A 118 36.51 17.09 -7.37
N LEU A 119 35.24 16.97 -7.77
CA LEU A 119 34.77 15.83 -8.57
C LEU A 119 35.48 15.74 -9.93
N GLN A 120 35.59 16.87 -10.64
CA GLN A 120 36.30 16.94 -11.92
C GLN A 120 37.79 16.61 -11.78
N ALA A 121 38.43 17.02 -10.69
CA ALA A 121 39.83 16.70 -10.42
C ALA A 121 40.06 15.22 -10.06
N ALA A 122 39.05 14.57 -9.47
CA ALA A 122 39.11 13.15 -9.12
C ALA A 122 38.96 12.23 -10.35
N ASP A 123 38.33 12.73 -11.41
CA ASP A 123 38.12 12.00 -12.67
C ASP A 123 38.52 12.84 -13.89
N PRO A 124 39.84 12.88 -14.21
CA PRO A 124 40.37 13.73 -15.27
C PRO A 124 39.90 13.33 -16.68
N ASP A 125 39.33 12.14 -16.87
CA ASP A 125 38.79 11.71 -18.16
C ASP A 125 37.42 12.34 -18.46
N HIS A 126 36.86 13.08 -17.50
CA HIS A 126 35.54 13.72 -17.57
C HIS A 126 35.58 15.26 -17.35
N LEU A 127 36.74 15.88 -17.57
CA LEU A 127 37.06 17.30 -17.25
C LEU A 127 36.21 18.38 -17.92
N THR A 128 35.46 18.09 -18.98
CA THR A 128 34.83 19.15 -19.80
C THR A 128 33.36 19.40 -19.52
N ASP A 129 32.70 18.51 -18.77
CA ASP A 129 31.26 18.59 -18.61
C ASP A 129 30.94 19.35 -17.32
N VAL A 130 30.39 20.56 -17.48
CA VAL A 130 29.73 21.29 -16.40
C VAL A 130 28.60 20.42 -15.87
N ILE A 131 28.58 20.15 -14.57
CA ILE A 131 27.54 19.30 -13.99
C ILE A 131 26.23 20.09 -13.98
N PRO A 132 25.15 19.61 -14.64
CA PRO A 132 23.87 20.29 -14.60
C PRO A 132 23.35 20.38 -13.16
N THR A 133 22.80 21.54 -12.79
CA THR A 133 22.28 21.79 -11.44
C THR A 133 21.11 22.78 -11.49
N PHE A 134 20.49 23.05 -10.33
CA PHE A 134 19.43 24.04 -10.23
C PHE A 134 19.94 25.45 -10.55
N PRO A 135 19.14 26.29 -11.23
CA PRO A 135 19.57 27.64 -11.59
C PRO A 135 19.65 28.59 -10.38
N MET A 136 18.90 28.31 -9.32
CA MET A 136 18.85 29.10 -8.10
C MET A 136 18.43 28.24 -6.90
N SER A 137 18.70 28.75 -5.70
CA SER A 137 18.25 28.13 -4.45
C SER A 137 16.74 28.18 -4.31
N ALA A 138 16.15 27.12 -3.78
CA ALA A 138 14.76 27.10 -3.36
C ALA A 138 14.57 27.90 -2.06
N ALA A 139 13.35 28.34 -1.78
CA ALA A 139 13.02 28.88 -0.47
C ALA A 139 13.14 27.78 0.61
N PRO A 140 13.62 28.10 1.83
CA PRO A 140 13.67 27.15 2.92
C PRO A 140 12.28 26.59 3.24
N GLN A 141 12.20 25.29 3.49
CA GLN A 141 10.99 24.57 3.90
C GLN A 141 11.19 23.96 5.29
N THR A 142 10.12 23.88 6.07
CA THR A 142 10.09 23.19 7.36
C THR A 142 9.30 21.90 7.21
N LEU A 143 9.87 20.78 7.66
CA LEU A 143 9.27 19.45 7.64
C LEU A 143 9.21 18.85 9.04
N ASP A 144 8.18 18.06 9.33
CA ASP A 144 8.07 17.33 10.59
C ASP A 144 8.82 15.98 10.55
N ASP A 145 9.02 15.36 11.71
CA ASP A 145 9.69 14.06 11.82
C ASP A 145 9.02 12.93 11.04
N GLY A 146 9.70 12.46 10.00
CA GLY A 146 9.25 11.40 9.11
C GLY A 146 8.65 11.90 7.81
N ASP A 147 8.53 13.22 7.60
CA ASP A 147 8.04 13.80 6.36
C ASP A 147 9.02 13.60 5.19
N ALA A 148 8.49 13.74 3.99
CA ALA A 148 9.26 13.71 2.76
C ALA A 148 8.75 14.73 1.76
N PHE A 149 9.64 15.20 0.89
CA PHE A 149 9.32 16.02 -0.26
C PHE A 149 9.97 15.43 -1.51
N SER A 150 9.51 15.87 -2.68
CA SER A 150 9.99 15.36 -3.98
C SER A 150 10.64 16.47 -4.79
N LEU A 151 11.72 16.14 -5.48
CA LEU A 151 12.46 17.04 -6.35
C LEU A 151 12.47 16.55 -7.78
N ASP A 152 12.13 17.45 -8.69
CA ASP A 152 12.14 17.21 -10.11
C ASP A 152 13.53 17.54 -10.65
N LEU A 153 14.33 16.52 -10.98
CA LEU A 153 15.73 16.72 -11.33
C LEU A 153 15.94 16.87 -12.84
N LEU A 154 15.40 15.92 -13.60
CA LEU A 154 15.58 15.86 -15.04
C LEU A 154 14.24 15.55 -15.70
N ILE A 155 13.90 16.28 -16.76
CA ILE A 155 12.71 16.06 -17.57
C ILE A 155 13.16 15.82 -19.00
N ASN A 156 13.02 14.60 -19.48
CA ASN A 156 13.14 14.30 -20.89
C ASN A 156 11.78 14.56 -21.56
N GLN A 157 11.61 15.74 -22.14
CA GLN A 157 10.36 16.15 -22.79
C GLN A 157 9.99 15.24 -23.99
N ASN A 158 10.99 14.71 -24.71
CA ASN A 158 10.76 13.86 -25.87
C ASN A 158 10.24 12.47 -25.46
N ALA A 159 10.79 11.91 -24.38
CA ALA A 159 10.38 10.62 -23.86
C ALA A 159 9.19 10.71 -22.88
N GLY A 160 8.84 11.91 -22.41
CA GLY A 160 7.88 12.10 -21.32
C GLY A 160 8.33 11.42 -20.03
N VAL A 161 9.64 11.30 -19.81
CA VAL A 161 10.23 10.66 -18.63
C VAL A 161 10.82 11.73 -17.72
N LYS A 162 10.60 11.58 -16.42
CA LYS A 162 11.07 12.47 -15.38
C LYS A 162 11.84 11.69 -14.32
N ILE A 163 12.96 12.22 -13.88
CA ILE A 163 13.68 11.70 -12.73
C ILE A 163 13.32 12.57 -11.53
N ILE A 164 12.82 11.91 -10.50
CA ILE A 164 12.39 12.51 -9.24
C ILE A 164 13.30 11.97 -8.14
N ASP A 165 13.78 12.83 -7.24
CA ASP A 165 14.43 12.39 -5.99
C ASP A 165 13.50 12.67 -4.82
N VAL A 166 13.12 11.62 -4.10
CA VAL A 166 12.30 11.71 -2.89
C VAL A 166 13.24 11.81 -1.70
N VAL A 167 13.14 12.92 -0.97
CA VAL A 167 13.99 13.23 0.17
C VAL A 167 13.14 13.14 1.43
N ARG A 168 13.50 12.22 2.34
CA ARG A 168 12.84 12.03 3.64
C ARG A 168 13.77 12.43 4.77
N VAL A 169 13.20 13.03 5.82
CA VAL A 169 13.92 13.38 7.05
C VAL A 169 13.27 12.71 8.26
N THR A 170 14.09 12.27 9.22
CA THR A 170 13.60 11.63 10.44
C THR A 170 14.67 11.59 11.52
N PHE A 171 14.26 11.65 12.78
CA PHE A 171 15.13 11.37 13.94
C PHE A 171 15.27 9.86 14.20
N ASP A 172 14.39 9.04 13.65
CA ASP A 172 14.41 7.58 13.77
C ASP A 172 14.88 6.90 12.48
N LYS A 173 16.11 6.37 12.50
CA LYS A 173 16.72 5.63 11.40
C LYS A 173 15.91 4.39 10.99
N THR A 174 15.13 3.79 11.90
CA THR A 174 14.36 2.58 11.58
C THR A 174 13.22 2.88 10.60
N ARG A 175 12.60 4.06 10.70
CA ARG A 175 11.56 4.56 9.80
C ARG A 175 12.06 4.83 8.37
N LEU A 176 13.38 4.88 8.18
CA LEU A 176 13.95 5.07 6.86
C LEU A 176 13.86 3.80 6.00
N ARG A 177 13.88 2.60 6.59
CA ARG A 177 13.91 1.35 5.81
C ARG A 177 12.64 1.10 5.00
N ASP A 178 11.55 1.76 5.35
CA ASP A 178 10.23 1.59 4.77
C ASP A 178 9.80 2.83 3.99
N PHE A 179 10.60 3.29 3.02
CA PHE A 179 10.03 4.16 2.00
C PHE A 179 8.82 3.44 1.39
N PRO A 180 7.62 4.05 1.39
CA PRO A 180 6.50 3.46 0.69
C PRO A 180 6.95 3.24 -0.74
N LYS A 181 6.94 1.98 -1.19
CA LYS A 181 7.44 1.55 -2.52
C LYS A 181 6.62 2.11 -3.69
N SER A 182 5.69 3.02 -3.40
CA SER A 182 4.84 3.69 -4.36
C SER A 182 5.31 5.13 -4.53
N LEU A 183 5.52 5.52 -5.79
CA LEU A 183 5.76 6.89 -6.22
C LEU A 183 4.85 7.88 -5.46
N PRO A 184 5.36 9.07 -5.08
CA PRO A 184 4.52 10.19 -4.67
C PRO A 184 3.37 10.36 -5.67
N ARG A 185 2.13 10.32 -5.18
CA ARG A 185 0.94 10.52 -6.01
C ARG A 185 0.36 11.87 -5.67
N ASP A 186 -0.06 12.60 -6.68
CA ASP A 186 -0.87 13.79 -6.47
C ASP A 186 -2.11 13.41 -5.66
N PHE A 187 -2.44 14.22 -4.66
CA PHE A 187 -3.67 14.04 -3.89
C PHE A 187 -4.85 14.26 -4.83
N THR A 188 -5.48 13.16 -5.20
CA THR A 188 -6.69 13.13 -6.03
C THR A 188 -7.78 12.43 -5.25
N LEU A 189 -9.04 12.69 -5.58
CA LEU A 189 -10.16 11.96 -4.96
C LEU A 189 -10.04 10.44 -5.16
N ASP A 190 -9.30 9.99 -6.19
CA ASP A 190 -8.97 8.58 -6.45
C ASP A 190 -8.04 7.96 -5.40
N ALA A 191 -7.31 8.79 -4.65
CA ALA A 191 -6.43 8.35 -3.56
C ALA A 191 -7.15 8.28 -2.21
N ILE A 192 -8.40 8.77 -2.12
CA ILE A 192 -9.18 8.70 -0.89
C ILE A 192 -9.71 7.28 -0.72
N GLU A 193 -9.35 6.66 0.40
CA GLU A 193 -9.73 5.30 0.75
C GLU A 193 -11.12 5.25 1.38
N LEU A 194 -11.96 4.33 0.90
CA LEU A 194 -13.21 3.93 1.55
C LEU A 194 -12.90 2.79 2.51
N SER A 195 -13.41 2.84 3.74
CA SER A 195 -13.15 1.82 4.76
C SER A 195 -14.44 1.28 5.39
N ILE A 196 -14.66 -0.03 5.30
CA ILE A 196 -15.84 -0.71 5.88
C ILE A 196 -15.37 -1.63 7.00
N LYS A 197 -15.90 -1.45 8.21
CA LYS A 197 -15.61 -2.27 9.39
C LYS A 197 -16.89 -2.77 10.03
N ASP A 198 -16.90 -4.02 10.49
CA ASP A 198 -18.01 -4.65 11.23
C ASP A 198 -19.40 -4.31 10.68
N TYR A 199 -19.65 -4.76 9.45
CA TYR A 199 -20.70 -4.22 8.63
C TYR A 199 -22.06 -4.89 8.82
N ARG A 200 -23.12 -4.19 8.39
CA ARG A 200 -24.45 -4.73 8.11
C ARG A 200 -24.89 -4.29 6.72
N LEU A 201 -25.31 -5.25 5.90
CA LEU A 201 -25.87 -5.00 4.58
C LEU A 201 -27.38 -5.22 4.63
N LEU A 202 -28.14 -4.20 4.24
CA LEU A 202 -29.58 -4.22 4.18
C LEU A 202 -30.03 -4.11 2.73
N LEU A 203 -31.06 -4.89 2.39
CA LEU A 203 -31.75 -4.88 1.13
C LEU A 203 -33.24 -4.62 1.40
N ASN A 204 -33.74 -3.48 0.91
CA ASN A 204 -35.12 -3.02 1.16
C ASN A 204 -35.45 -3.01 2.67
N GLY A 205 -34.50 -2.57 3.51
CA GLY A 205 -34.63 -2.52 4.97
C GLY A 205 -34.38 -3.85 5.69
N ASN A 206 -34.23 -4.97 4.98
CA ASN A 206 -33.98 -6.28 5.59
C ASN A 206 -32.48 -6.58 5.64
N VAL A 207 -31.97 -7.02 6.80
CA VAL A 207 -30.57 -7.41 6.94
C VAL A 207 -30.33 -8.72 6.17
N VAL A 208 -29.49 -8.66 5.14
CA VAL A 208 -29.12 -9.81 4.30
C VAL A 208 -27.73 -10.35 4.62
N ALA A 209 -26.85 -9.53 5.20
CA ALA A 209 -25.54 -9.97 5.68
C ALA A 209 -25.04 -9.12 6.85
N VAL A 210 -24.27 -9.76 7.71
CA VAL A 210 -23.52 -9.14 8.80
C VAL A 210 -22.13 -9.79 8.81
N GLY A 211 -21.09 -8.99 8.95
CA GLY A 211 -19.75 -9.52 9.11
C GLY A 211 -18.99 -8.76 10.17
N LYS A 212 -18.25 -9.50 10.99
CA LYS A 212 -17.28 -8.96 11.93
C LYS A 212 -15.90 -9.33 11.43
N SER A 213 -14.98 -8.37 11.40
CA SER A 213 -13.64 -8.60 10.89
C SER A 213 -12.61 -7.91 11.78
N THR A 214 -11.49 -8.59 12.00
CA THR A 214 -10.33 -8.01 12.69
C THR A 214 -9.75 -6.83 11.91
N HIS A 215 -9.89 -6.84 10.58
CA HIS A 215 -9.39 -5.80 9.68
C HIS A 215 -10.51 -5.20 8.84
N PRO A 216 -10.54 -3.87 8.63
CA PRO A 216 -11.51 -3.25 7.74
C PRO A 216 -11.25 -3.67 6.29
N ILE A 217 -12.30 -3.66 5.48
CA ILE A 217 -12.21 -3.73 4.03
C ILE A 217 -11.96 -2.32 3.54
N ALA A 218 -10.78 -2.06 3.01
CA ALA A 218 -10.35 -0.71 2.73
C ALA A 218 -9.63 -0.61 1.37
N GLY A 219 -9.93 0.44 0.61
CA GLY A 219 -9.36 0.72 -0.72
C GLY A 219 -10.05 1.87 -1.43
N ALA A 220 -9.46 2.35 -2.54
CA ALA A 220 -10.08 3.37 -3.41
C ALA A 220 -11.38 2.90 -4.08
N LEU A 221 -11.55 1.58 -4.18
CA LEU A 221 -12.77 0.89 -4.55
C LEU A 221 -13.10 -0.12 -3.45
N VAL A 222 -14.34 -0.11 -2.98
CA VAL A 222 -14.91 -1.21 -2.19
C VAL A 222 -16.05 -1.82 -2.98
N TRP A 223 -16.35 -3.08 -2.74
CA TRP A 223 -17.40 -3.79 -3.47
C TRP A 223 -18.03 -4.88 -2.62
N PHE A 224 -19.27 -5.21 -2.95
CA PHE A 224 -19.91 -6.44 -2.49
C PHE A 224 -20.65 -7.14 -3.62
N TYR A 225 -20.85 -8.45 -3.46
CA TYR A 225 -21.67 -9.31 -4.29
C TYR A 225 -22.85 -9.81 -3.47
N VAL A 226 -24.03 -9.82 -4.08
CA VAL A 226 -25.23 -10.48 -3.52
C VAL A 226 -25.70 -11.52 -4.51
N GLN A 227 -25.99 -12.72 -4.01
CA GLN A 227 -26.55 -13.81 -4.81
C GLN A 227 -27.78 -13.33 -5.60
N ASP A 228 -27.83 -13.71 -6.88
CA ASP A 228 -28.88 -13.38 -7.86
C ASP A 228 -28.98 -11.89 -8.22
N ARG A 229 -28.10 -11.04 -7.68
CA ARG A 229 -28.05 -9.59 -7.93
C ARG A 229 -26.71 -9.12 -8.48
N GLY A 230 -25.69 -9.97 -8.49
CA GLY A 230 -24.37 -9.64 -9.01
C GLY A 230 -23.55 -8.78 -8.05
N ARG A 231 -22.52 -8.13 -8.60
CA ARG A 231 -21.53 -7.35 -7.86
C ARG A 231 -21.76 -5.85 -8.05
N PHE A 232 -21.62 -5.11 -6.96
CA PHE A 232 -21.69 -3.65 -6.91
C PHE A 232 -20.34 -3.11 -6.48
N ILE A 233 -19.77 -2.21 -7.28
CA ILE A 233 -18.45 -1.61 -7.07
C ILE A 233 -18.64 -0.12 -6.84
N PHE A 234 -18.03 0.40 -5.78
CA PHE A 234 -18.22 1.77 -5.32
C PHE A 234 -16.96 2.61 -5.54
N SER A 235 -17.14 3.86 -5.98
CA SER A 235 -16.05 4.83 -6.12
C SER A 235 -16.52 6.26 -5.82
N LEU A 236 -15.61 7.11 -5.35
CA LEU A 236 -15.88 8.55 -5.13
C LEU A 236 -15.81 9.38 -6.41
N THR A 237 -15.21 8.83 -7.46
CA THR A 237 -14.99 9.47 -8.75
C THR A 237 -15.58 8.62 -9.88
N PRO A 238 -15.98 9.23 -11.00
CA PRO A 238 -16.28 8.47 -12.21
C PRO A 238 -15.01 7.76 -12.71
N ARG A 239 -15.16 6.55 -13.26
CA ARG A 239 -14.05 5.79 -13.85
C ARG A 239 -14.22 5.76 -15.36
N GLU A 240 -13.38 6.50 -16.08
CA GLU A 240 -13.40 6.52 -17.56
C GLU A 240 -13.26 5.10 -18.12
N GLY A 241 -14.05 4.79 -19.15
CA GLY A 241 -14.12 3.46 -19.75
C GLY A 241 -15.04 2.46 -19.04
N TYR A 242 -15.69 2.85 -17.95
CA TYR A 242 -16.64 2.01 -17.20
C TYR A 242 -17.97 2.73 -16.97
N GLU A 243 -19.06 1.97 -16.93
CA GLU A 243 -20.43 2.49 -16.76
C GLU A 243 -20.80 2.75 -15.29
N PHE A 244 -19.95 3.51 -14.59
CA PHE A 244 -20.27 3.96 -13.24
C PHE A 244 -21.43 4.96 -13.27
N GLN A 245 -22.43 4.75 -12.43
CA GLN A 245 -23.59 5.63 -12.30
C GLN A 245 -23.55 6.36 -10.96
N LYS A 246 -23.81 7.67 -10.97
CA LYS A 246 -23.87 8.50 -9.77
C LYS A 246 -25.21 8.32 -9.04
N VAL A 247 -25.40 7.17 -8.42
CA VAL A 247 -26.69 6.74 -7.84
C VAL A 247 -26.63 6.47 -6.34
N GLY A 248 -25.47 6.66 -5.72
CA GLY A 248 -25.28 6.44 -4.29
C GLY A 248 -24.81 7.67 -3.55
N ILE A 249 -24.87 7.57 -2.23
CA ILE A 249 -24.27 8.51 -1.29
C ILE A 249 -23.48 7.73 -0.23
N VAL A 250 -22.45 8.36 0.29
CA VAL A 250 -21.77 7.95 1.53
C VAL A 250 -21.92 9.07 2.55
N ASP A 251 -22.44 8.75 3.71
CA ASP A 251 -22.74 9.69 4.79
C ASP A 251 -22.30 9.09 6.13
N GLY A 252 -21.20 9.62 6.68
CA GLY A 252 -20.59 9.09 7.89
C GLY A 252 -20.22 7.61 7.76
N ASN A 253 -20.98 6.72 8.40
CA ASN A 253 -20.77 5.28 8.42
C ASN A 253 -21.75 4.48 7.53
N ARG A 254 -22.51 5.16 6.65
CA ARG A 254 -23.53 4.53 5.79
C ARG A 254 -23.24 4.82 4.31
N ILE A 255 -23.25 3.77 3.50
CA ILE A 255 -23.46 3.87 2.05
C ILE A 255 -24.93 3.55 1.77
N GLU A 256 -25.56 4.35 0.91
CA GLU A 256 -26.92 4.13 0.45
C GLU A 256 -27.01 4.36 -1.05
N PHE A 257 -27.71 3.48 -1.77
CA PHE A 257 -28.00 3.64 -3.20
C PHE A 257 -29.22 2.83 -3.63
N THR A 258 -29.73 3.14 -4.82
CA THR A 258 -30.81 2.40 -5.48
C THR A 258 -30.30 1.82 -6.79
N MET A 259 -30.65 0.56 -7.09
CA MET A 259 -30.40 -0.06 -8.39
C MET A 259 -31.64 -0.84 -8.82
N GLY A 260 -32.24 -0.44 -9.94
CA GLY A 260 -33.57 -0.93 -10.32
C GLY A 260 -34.62 -0.51 -9.27
N GLU A 261 -35.37 -1.48 -8.77
CA GLU A 261 -36.42 -1.26 -7.75
C GLU A 261 -35.91 -1.44 -6.31
N ASP A 262 -34.65 -1.85 -6.14
CA ASP A 262 -34.11 -2.22 -4.85
C ASP A 262 -33.26 -1.12 -4.23
N ARG A 263 -33.45 -0.91 -2.93
CA ARG A 263 -32.67 -0.01 -2.08
C ARG A 263 -31.67 -0.81 -1.26
N TYR A 264 -30.42 -0.38 -1.32
CA TYR A 264 -29.31 -1.00 -0.62
C TYR A 264 -28.76 -0.04 0.43
N GLU A 265 -28.50 -0.56 1.63
CA GLU A 265 -27.81 0.19 2.69
C GLU A 265 -26.65 -0.66 3.23
N TRP A 266 -25.44 -0.10 3.22
CA TRP A 266 -24.25 -0.74 3.77
C TRP A 266 -23.72 0.08 4.94
N LEU A 267 -23.96 -0.43 6.14
CA LEU A 267 -23.57 0.21 7.40
C LEU A 267 -22.22 -0.34 7.86
N SER A 268 -21.34 0.56 8.28
CA SER A 268 -20.06 0.28 8.93
C SER A 268 -20.13 0.67 10.42
N ALA A 269 -19.34 0.04 11.27
CA ALA A 269 -19.21 0.42 12.67
C ALA A 269 -18.35 1.68 12.87
N SER A 270 -17.55 2.07 11.87
CA SER A 270 -16.74 3.28 11.84
C SER A 270 -17.08 4.15 10.63
N PRO A 271 -16.72 5.45 10.64
CA PRO A 271 -16.82 6.30 9.47
C PRO A 271 -16.17 5.64 8.24
N ILE A 272 -16.84 5.73 7.10
CA ILE A 272 -16.37 5.14 5.84
C ILE A 272 -15.28 6.01 5.21
N LEU A 273 -15.32 7.32 5.48
CA LEU A 273 -14.33 8.30 5.04
C LEU A 273 -13.71 8.99 6.25
N SER A 274 -12.40 9.21 6.20
CA SER A 274 -11.64 9.87 7.28
C SER A 274 -12.01 11.34 7.47
N GLY A 275 -12.45 12.03 6.41
CA GLY A 275 -12.79 13.46 6.43
C GLY A 275 -14.23 13.79 6.84
N GLY A 276 -15.08 12.78 7.06
CA GLY A 276 -16.51 12.98 7.33
C GLY A 276 -17.28 13.59 6.16
N GLY A 277 -18.51 14.06 6.43
CA GLY A 277 -19.40 14.67 5.44
C GLY A 277 -20.22 13.68 4.61
N THR A 278 -21.10 14.23 3.77
CA THR A 278 -21.93 13.48 2.82
C THR A 278 -21.38 13.66 1.42
N TRP A 279 -21.04 12.56 0.75
CA TRP A 279 -20.44 12.57 -0.58
C TRP A 279 -21.27 11.75 -1.56
N ASN A 280 -21.25 12.17 -2.83
CA ASN A 280 -21.81 11.37 -3.90
C ASN A 280 -20.96 10.12 -4.12
N LEU A 281 -21.61 9.02 -4.43
CA LEU A 281 -20.98 7.73 -4.70
C LEU A 281 -21.37 7.24 -6.08
N TRP A 282 -20.37 6.85 -6.84
CA TRP A 282 -20.51 6.22 -8.14
C TRP A 282 -20.56 4.71 -7.97
N VAL A 283 -21.55 4.06 -8.59
CA VAL A 283 -21.79 2.62 -8.49
C VAL A 283 -21.71 1.99 -9.88
N LEU A 284 -20.85 0.99 -10.04
CA LEU A 284 -20.85 0.10 -11.20
C LEU A 284 -21.54 -1.21 -10.80
N HIS A 285 -22.52 -1.63 -11.59
CA HIS A 285 -23.24 -2.89 -11.40
C HIS A 285 -22.76 -3.91 -12.42
N ASP A 286 -22.23 -5.04 -11.92
CA ASP A 286 -21.80 -6.19 -12.70
C ASP A 286 -22.75 -7.37 -12.41
N PRO A 287 -23.88 -7.48 -13.13
CA PRO A 287 -24.89 -8.50 -12.88
C PRO A 287 -24.41 -9.91 -13.26
N LYS A 288 -23.37 -10.01 -14.10
CA LYS A 288 -22.84 -11.30 -14.59
C LYS A 288 -21.74 -11.87 -13.70
N TYR A 289 -21.23 -11.08 -12.74
CA TYR A 289 -20.26 -11.59 -11.78
C TYR A 289 -20.89 -12.67 -10.90
N SER A 290 -20.32 -13.86 -10.97
CA SER A 290 -20.56 -14.93 -10.00
C SER A 290 -19.20 -15.32 -9.43
N PRO A 291 -18.96 -15.15 -8.13
CA PRO A 291 -17.71 -15.64 -7.56
C PRO A 291 -17.70 -17.17 -7.69
N LEU A 292 -16.52 -17.74 -7.88
CA LEU A 292 -16.30 -19.16 -7.72
C LEU A 292 -16.42 -19.46 -6.22
N PHE A 293 -17.64 -19.53 -5.69
CA PHE A 293 -17.90 -20.28 -4.48
C PHE A 293 -17.41 -21.67 -4.82
N GLY A 294 -16.30 -22.09 -4.20
CA GLY A 294 -15.66 -23.36 -4.54
C GLY A 294 -16.74 -24.39 -4.74
N VAL A 295 -16.79 -24.96 -5.96
CA VAL A 295 -17.69 -26.04 -6.36
C VAL A 295 -17.94 -26.86 -5.12
N ASP A 296 -19.19 -26.92 -4.67
CA ASP A 296 -19.56 -27.62 -3.44
C ASP A 296 -18.97 -29.04 -3.51
N LYS A 297 -17.73 -29.22 -3.04
CA LYS A 297 -17.41 -30.35 -2.21
C LYS A 297 -18.28 -30.06 -1.02
N SER A 298 -19.53 -30.51 -1.10
CA SER A 298 -20.32 -30.85 0.06
C SER A 298 -19.28 -31.36 1.05
N PRO A 299 -19.10 -30.72 2.22
CA PRO A 299 -18.22 -31.29 3.21
C PRO A 299 -18.68 -32.73 3.26
N ASP A 300 -17.77 -33.65 2.90
CA ASP A 300 -18.03 -35.04 3.13
C ASP A 300 -18.34 -35.01 4.62
N THR A 301 -19.61 -35.18 4.96
CA THR A 301 -20.05 -35.46 6.31
C THR A 301 -19.50 -36.86 6.58
N GLY A 302 -18.17 -36.96 6.57
CA GLY A 302 -17.41 -37.96 7.28
C GLY A 302 -17.96 -37.82 8.67
N LYS A 303 -18.85 -38.76 8.97
CA LYS A 303 -19.63 -38.86 10.20
C LYS A 303 -18.79 -38.31 11.33
N SER A 304 -19.32 -37.30 12.02
CA SER A 304 -18.60 -36.69 13.15
C SER A 304 -18.12 -37.81 14.07
N VAL A 305 -16.99 -37.62 14.75
CA VAL A 305 -16.47 -38.64 15.68
C VAL A 305 -17.57 -39.10 16.65
N LEU A 306 -18.50 -38.21 17.01
CA LEU A 306 -19.69 -38.52 17.79
C LEU A 306 -20.69 -39.44 17.06
N GLN A 307 -21.01 -39.21 15.78
CA GLN A 307 -21.86 -40.12 15.00
C GLN A 307 -21.22 -41.49 14.79
N LYS A 308 -19.89 -41.57 14.66
CA LYS A 308 -19.17 -42.86 14.61
C LYS A 308 -19.23 -43.58 15.97
N VAL A 309 -19.20 -42.83 17.07
CA VAL A 309 -19.37 -43.38 18.43
C VAL A 309 -20.80 -43.84 18.64
N ASP A 310 -21.82 -43.08 18.24
CA ASP A 310 -23.22 -43.46 18.38
C ASP A 310 -23.56 -44.70 17.53
N GLU A 311 -23.02 -44.82 16.31
CA GLU A 311 -23.16 -46.04 15.50
C GLU A 311 -22.41 -47.24 16.10
N ALA A 312 -21.24 -47.02 16.70
CA ALA A 312 -20.51 -48.07 17.40
C ALA A 312 -21.23 -48.54 18.67
N VAL A 313 -21.84 -47.62 19.42
CA VAL A 313 -22.67 -47.92 20.60
C VAL A 313 -23.96 -48.63 20.19
N ALA A 314 -24.61 -48.22 19.09
CA ALA A 314 -25.79 -48.90 18.56
C ALA A 314 -25.47 -50.32 18.07
N LYS A 315 -24.33 -50.53 17.38
CA LYS A 315 -23.86 -51.88 17.01
C LYS A 315 -23.48 -52.74 18.20
N ALA A 316 -22.85 -52.15 19.22
CA ALA A 316 -22.51 -52.85 20.45
C ALA A 316 -23.79 -53.29 21.19
N ASN A 317 -24.80 -52.43 21.28
CA ASN A 317 -26.08 -52.75 21.91
C ASN A 317 -26.91 -53.77 21.12
N ALA A 318 -26.80 -53.80 19.78
CA ALA A 318 -27.43 -54.82 18.95
C ALA A 318 -26.77 -56.22 19.09
N SER A 319 -25.59 -56.29 19.68
CA SER A 319 -24.83 -57.53 19.90
C SER A 319 -25.05 -58.13 21.30
N VAL A 320 -25.77 -57.43 22.18
CA VAL A 320 -26.05 -57.88 23.56
C VAL A 320 -27.38 -58.61 23.57
N ASN A 321 -27.36 -59.88 23.16
CA ASN A 321 -28.43 -60.82 23.47
C ASN A 321 -28.26 -61.27 24.93
N ILE A 322 -28.93 -60.58 25.86
CA ILE A 322 -29.17 -61.11 27.20
C ILE A 322 -30.45 -61.95 27.12
N PRO A 323 -30.40 -63.27 27.31
CA PRO A 323 -31.61 -64.09 27.37
C PRO A 323 -32.35 -63.74 28.66
N THR A 324 -33.43 -62.96 28.53
CA THR A 324 -34.37 -62.71 29.62
C THR A 324 -35.47 -63.75 29.55
N GLN A 325 -35.41 -64.68 30.49
CA GLN A 325 -36.43 -65.68 30.75
C GLN A 325 -37.59 -65.00 31.49
N SER A 326 -38.60 -64.51 30.77
CA SER A 326 -40.00 -64.51 31.23
C SER A 326 -40.91 -63.92 30.15
N GLY A 327 -41.87 -64.74 29.70
CA GLY A 327 -42.87 -64.33 28.74
C GLY A 327 -43.83 -63.31 29.32
N ARG A 328 -43.93 -62.15 28.66
CA ARG A 328 -45.16 -61.36 28.59
C ARG A 328 -45.09 -60.39 27.41
N SER A 329 -45.88 -60.69 26.39
CA SER A 329 -46.10 -59.82 25.24
C SER A 329 -46.99 -58.64 25.65
N ILE A 330 -46.48 -57.41 25.54
CA ILE A 330 -47.28 -56.19 25.61
C ILE A 330 -47.15 -55.49 24.25
N VAL A 331 -48.27 -55.45 23.53
CA VAL A 331 -48.42 -54.73 22.26
C VAL A 331 -48.56 -53.24 22.58
N ALA A 332 -47.61 -52.43 22.11
CA ALA A 332 -47.69 -50.97 22.19
C ALA A 332 -48.46 -50.39 20.99
N PRO A 333 -49.33 -49.37 21.19
CA PRO A 333 -50.18 -48.81 20.15
C PRO A 333 -49.40 -47.92 19.17
N GLY A 334 -49.87 -47.94 17.92
CA GLY A 334 -49.25 -47.36 16.74
C GLY A 334 -48.89 -45.87 16.86
N LYS A 335 -47.65 -45.57 16.47
CA LYS A 335 -47.11 -44.23 16.32
C LYS A 335 -47.65 -43.63 15.00
N ARG A 336 -48.65 -42.75 15.10
CA ARG A 336 -49.08 -41.90 13.97
C ARG A 336 -47.92 -40.98 13.57
N THR A 337 -47.40 -41.17 12.37
CA THR A 337 -46.53 -40.21 11.68
C THR A 337 -47.39 -39.10 11.12
N THR A 338 -47.47 -37.97 11.83
CA THR A 338 -47.95 -36.71 11.27
C THR A 338 -46.83 -36.09 10.44
N ASP A 339 -46.88 -36.30 9.12
CA ASP A 339 -46.08 -35.57 8.14
C ASP A 339 -46.48 -34.10 8.15
N THR A 340 -45.84 -33.34 9.02
CA THR A 340 -45.89 -31.88 8.99
C THR A 340 -44.79 -31.45 8.02
N GLN A 341 -45.14 -31.17 6.76
CA GLN A 341 -44.27 -30.49 5.81
C GLN A 341 -43.86 -29.15 6.40
N LYS A 342 -42.71 -29.14 7.08
CA LYS A 342 -42.08 -27.94 7.60
C LYS A 342 -41.55 -27.16 6.40
N ALA A 343 -42.27 -26.12 6.00
CA ALA A 343 -41.80 -25.18 4.99
C ALA A 343 -40.39 -24.70 5.37
N GLU A 344 -39.41 -25.03 4.54
CA GLU A 344 -38.01 -24.66 4.76
C GLU A 344 -37.92 -23.14 4.68
N ALA A 345 -37.48 -22.50 5.77
CA ALA A 345 -37.31 -21.05 5.77
C ALA A 345 -36.33 -20.65 4.66
N PRO A 346 -36.58 -19.55 3.93
CA PRO A 346 -35.71 -19.10 2.85
C PRO A 346 -34.30 -18.89 3.39
N LYS A 347 -33.31 -19.54 2.75
CA LYS A 347 -31.91 -19.38 3.12
C LYS A 347 -31.48 -17.94 2.82
N PRO A 348 -30.73 -17.27 3.72
CA PRO A 348 -30.23 -15.94 3.45
C PRO A 348 -29.33 -15.97 2.19
N PRO A 349 -29.38 -14.91 1.36
CA PRO A 349 -28.58 -14.86 0.13
C PRO A 349 -27.09 -14.89 0.48
N ARG A 350 -26.28 -15.56 -0.35
CA ARG A 350 -24.82 -15.52 -0.19
C ARG A 350 -24.31 -14.12 -0.53
N VAL A 351 -23.48 -13.56 0.36
CA VAL A 351 -22.85 -12.25 0.20
C VAL A 351 -21.33 -12.39 0.27
N MET A 352 -20.62 -11.68 -0.60
CA MET A 352 -19.15 -11.58 -0.62
C MET A 352 -18.77 -10.10 -0.73
N MET A 353 -17.57 -9.73 -0.30
CA MET A 353 -17.07 -8.37 -0.40
C MET A 353 -15.56 -8.31 -0.45
N GLY A 354 -15.06 -7.17 -0.90
CA GLY A 354 -13.64 -6.88 -0.93
C GLY A 354 -13.38 -5.43 -1.29
N SER A 355 -12.11 -5.14 -1.54
CA SER A 355 -11.62 -3.84 -1.97
C SER A 355 -10.57 -4.02 -3.07
N ALA A 356 -10.29 -2.93 -3.76
CA ALA A 356 -9.14 -2.79 -4.63
C ALA A 356 -8.74 -1.31 -4.76
N ASP A 357 -7.47 -1.06 -5.04
CA ASP A 357 -6.99 0.29 -5.35
C ASP A 357 -7.30 0.72 -6.78
N ARG A 358 -7.58 -0.26 -7.66
CA ARG A 358 -7.69 -0.09 -9.09
C ARG A 358 -8.76 -0.99 -9.67
N ILE A 359 -9.49 -0.48 -10.65
CA ILE A 359 -10.58 -1.19 -11.28
C ILE A 359 -10.04 -2.44 -11.96
N GLU A 360 -8.89 -2.39 -12.65
CA GLU A 360 -8.29 -3.52 -13.36
C GLU A 360 -7.97 -4.73 -12.46
N ASN A 361 -7.87 -4.53 -11.14
CA ASN A 361 -7.61 -5.60 -10.19
C ASN A 361 -8.86 -6.44 -9.84
N LEU A 362 -10.07 -6.01 -10.22
CA LEU A 362 -11.30 -6.79 -9.95
C LEU A 362 -11.77 -7.62 -11.17
N TRP A 363 -11.01 -7.61 -12.27
CA TRP A 363 -11.31 -8.32 -13.50
C TRP A 363 -10.31 -9.47 -13.68
N PRO A 364 -10.73 -10.62 -14.24
CA PRO A 364 -9.80 -11.66 -14.62
C PRO A 364 -8.74 -11.10 -15.54
N ARG A 365 -7.47 -11.39 -15.26
CA ARG A 365 -6.40 -11.19 -16.24
C ARG A 365 -6.55 -12.29 -17.29
N ASN A 366 -6.90 -11.91 -18.51
CA ASN A 366 -6.94 -12.83 -19.65
C ASN A 366 -5.55 -13.36 -19.98
#